data_AF-A0A5C9EX28-F1
#
_entry.id   AF-A0A5C9EX28-F1
#
_cell.length_a   1.000
_cell.length_b   1.000
_cell.length_c   1.000
_cell.angle_alpha   90.00
_cell.angle_beta   90.00
_cell.angle_gamma   90.00
#
_symmetry.space_group_name_H-M   'P 1'
#
loop_
_entity.id
_entity.type
_entity.pdbx_description
1 polymer ?
#
loop_
_entity_poly.entity_id
_entity_poly.type
_entity_poly.pdbx_seq_one_letter_code
_entity_poly.pdbx_strand_id
1 'polypeptide(L)'
;MPRRYSYRHKGLIKLFAILGALLGLGVCVWQIAGGAPNLLYLWAGITGRAGEVGFYILYVIGIVICVLTIMMALDSTAIPLHWVLCFVFGILILVFGGGVWALLLLVVAGTIGLVDELS
;
A
#
# COMPACT_ATOMS: atom_id res chain seq x y z
N MET A 1 -5.75 21.35 -21.89
CA MET A 1 -6.61 20.99 -20.74
C MET A 1 -6.46 19.49 -20.52
N PRO A 2 -5.90 19.02 -19.39
CA PRO A 2 -5.85 17.59 -19.12
C PRO A 2 -7.29 17.07 -18.95
N ARG A 3 -7.67 16.08 -19.76
CA ARG A 3 -9.00 15.44 -19.70
C ARG A 3 -9.19 14.87 -18.30
N ARG A 4 -10.21 15.36 -17.58
CA ARG A 4 -10.63 14.75 -16.31
C ARG A 4 -11.34 13.43 -16.65
N TYR A 5 -10.65 12.31 -16.55
CA TYR A 5 -11.29 11.00 -16.59
C TYR A 5 -12.29 10.91 -15.43
N SER A 6 -13.54 10.66 -15.76
CA SER A 6 -14.60 10.47 -14.77
C SER A 6 -14.79 8.99 -14.53
N TYR A 7 -13.97 8.39 -13.65
CA TYR A 7 -14.17 7.00 -13.23
C TYR A 7 -15.62 6.77 -12.80
N ARG A 8 -16.23 5.68 -13.27
CA ARG A 8 -17.61 5.33 -12.93
C ARG A 8 -17.69 4.88 -11.48
N HIS A 9 -16.60 4.33 -10.93
CA HIS A 9 -16.53 3.75 -9.59
C HIS A 9 -15.53 4.47 -8.65
N LYS A 10 -15.39 5.82 -8.76
CA LYS A 10 -14.45 6.62 -7.94
C LYS A 10 -14.49 6.30 -6.44
N GLY A 11 -15.69 6.16 -5.87
CA GLY A 11 -15.86 5.92 -4.44
C GLY A 11 -15.30 4.56 -4.01
N LEU A 12 -15.62 3.50 -4.76
CA LEU A 12 -15.17 2.13 -4.48
C LEU A 12 -13.66 1.99 -4.56
N ILE A 13 -13.04 2.56 -5.61
CA ILE A 13 -11.59 2.45 -5.80
C ILE A 13 -10.85 3.16 -4.66
N LYS A 14 -11.30 4.37 -4.29
CA LYS A 14 -10.72 5.11 -3.16
C LYS A 14 -10.90 4.37 -1.84
N LEU A 15 -12.07 3.78 -1.61
CA LEU A 15 -12.35 3.01 -0.40
C LEU A 15 -11.35 1.86 -0.25
N PHE A 16 -11.17 1.04 -1.30
CA PHE A 16 -10.25 -0.10 -1.23
C PHE A 16 -8.80 0.31 -1.06
N ALA A 17 -8.34 1.36 -1.75
CA ALA A 17 -6.98 1.86 -1.61
C ALA A 17 -6.71 2.39 -0.19
N ILE A 18 -7.66 3.15 0.39
CA ILE A 18 -7.55 3.67 1.76
C ILE A 18 -7.59 2.52 2.77
N LEU A 19 -8.52 1.57 2.63
CA LEU A 19 -8.60 0.41 3.52
C LEU A 19 -7.33 -0.44 3.46
N GLY A 20 -6.77 -0.65 2.26
CA GLY A 20 -5.48 -1.34 2.08
C GLY A 20 -4.35 -0.64 2.82
N ALA A 21 -4.24 0.68 2.68
CA ALA A 21 -3.21 1.46 3.36
C ALA A 21 -3.41 1.51 4.89
N LEU A 22 -4.66 1.57 5.36
CA LEU A 22 -4.97 1.53 6.80
C LEU A 22 -4.63 0.18 7.43
N LEU A 23 -4.95 -0.92 6.74
CA LEU A 23 -4.52 -2.26 7.20
C LEU A 23 -2.99 -2.36 7.21
N GLY A 24 -2.32 -1.86 6.17
CA GLY A 24 -0.86 -1.81 6.11
C GLY A 24 -0.25 -1.04 7.28
N LEU A 25 -0.81 0.13 7.58
CA LEU A 25 -0.38 0.95 8.70
C LEU A 25 -0.62 0.26 10.05
N GLY A 26 -1.80 -0.35 10.24
CA GLY A 26 -2.13 -1.09 11.46
C GLY A 26 -1.16 -2.25 11.71
N VAL A 27 -0.80 -2.98 10.66
CA VAL A 27 0.22 -4.05 10.74
C VAL A 27 1.59 -3.47 11.11
N CYS A 28 2.06 -2.41 10.45
CA CYS A 28 3.36 -1.81 10.77
C CYS A 28 3.42 -1.31 12.21
N VAL A 29 2.36 -0.67 12.71
CA VAL A 29 2.28 -0.20 14.10
C VAL A 29 2.26 -1.37 15.08
N TRP A 30 1.50 -2.43 14.79
CA TRP A 30 1.45 -3.64 15.62
C TRP A 30 2.83 -4.28 15.76
N GLN A 31 3.60 -4.33 14.66
CA GLN A 31 4.95 -4.89 14.65
C GLN A 31 5.94 -4.05 15.46
N ILE A 32 5.85 -2.72 15.38
CA ILE A 32 6.65 -1.81 16.22
C ILE A 32 6.30 -1.98 17.70
N ALA A 33 5.04 -2.24 18.02
CA ALA A 33 4.55 -2.47 19.39
C ALA A 33 4.96 -3.84 19.98
N GLY A 34 5.75 -4.65 19.27
CA GLY A 34 6.16 -5.98 19.72
C GLY A 34 5.14 -7.09 19.44
N GLY A 35 4.19 -6.82 18.53
CA GLY A 35 3.27 -7.82 18.02
C GLY A 35 3.97 -8.99 17.31
N ALA A 36 3.27 -10.13 17.23
CA ALA A 36 3.83 -11.32 16.59
C ALA A 36 4.17 -11.05 15.10
N PRO A 37 5.35 -11.50 14.62
CA PRO A 37 5.82 -11.19 13.29
C PRO A 37 4.86 -11.71 12.22
N ASN A 38 4.52 -10.85 11.26
CA ASN A 38 3.62 -11.20 10.17
C ASN A 38 4.22 -12.31 9.29
N LEU A 39 3.37 -13.23 8.82
CA LEU A 39 3.70 -14.55 8.24
C LEU A 39 4.55 -14.55 6.96
N LEU A 40 4.90 -13.40 6.38
CA LEU A 40 5.82 -13.34 5.25
C LEU A 40 7.27 -13.45 5.74
N TYR A 41 7.70 -14.70 5.92
CA TYR A 41 9.07 -15.11 6.23
C TYR A 41 10.14 -14.64 5.21
N LEU A 42 9.76 -13.93 4.14
CA LEU A 42 10.69 -13.42 3.12
C LEU A 42 11.79 -12.53 3.73
N TRP A 43 11.51 -11.88 4.86
CA TRP A 43 12.44 -11.01 5.56
C TRP A 43 13.15 -11.63 6.75
N ALA A 44 12.75 -12.80 7.27
CA ALA A 44 13.36 -13.39 8.48
C ALA A 44 14.89 -13.56 8.37
N GLY A 45 15.41 -13.79 7.16
CA GLY A 45 16.85 -13.88 6.88
C GLY A 45 17.58 -12.53 6.78
N ILE A 46 16.87 -11.44 6.45
CA ILE A 46 17.44 -10.08 6.35
C ILE A 46 17.28 -9.35 7.69
N THR A 47 16.11 -9.42 8.33
CA THR A 47 15.85 -8.84 9.65
C THR A 47 16.62 -9.53 10.77
N GLY A 48 16.82 -10.85 10.68
CA GLY A 48 17.67 -11.59 11.63
C GLY A 48 19.13 -11.13 11.64
N ARG A 49 19.59 -10.46 10.58
CA ARG A 49 20.92 -9.82 10.48
C ARG A 49 20.91 -8.32 10.75
N ALA A 50 19.79 -7.64 10.52
CA ALA A 50 19.69 -6.18 10.62
C ALA A 50 19.61 -5.68 12.09
N GLY A 51 19.43 -6.58 13.06
CA GLY A 51 19.22 -6.23 14.46
C GLY A 51 17.91 -5.47 14.68
N GLU A 52 17.60 -5.17 15.94
CA GLU A 52 16.34 -4.49 16.32
C GLU A 52 16.21 -3.11 15.64
N VAL A 53 17.32 -2.38 15.50
CA VAL A 53 17.33 -1.05 14.86
C VAL A 53 16.95 -1.14 13.38
N GLY A 54 17.46 -2.13 12.64
CA GLY A 54 17.09 -2.32 11.24
C GLY A 54 15.62 -2.71 11.07
N PHE A 55 15.06 -3.45 12.04
CA PHE A 55 13.65 -3.79 12.08
C PHE A 55 12.77 -2.53 12.16
N TYR A 56 13.06 -1.61 13.09
CA TYR A 56 12.29 -0.37 13.23
C TYR A 56 12.33 0.50 11.97
N ILE A 57 13.50 0.63 11.33
CA ILE A 57 13.63 1.45 10.11
C ILE A 57 12.73 0.93 8.99
N LEU A 58 12.62 -0.40 8.82
CA LEU A 58 11.77 -0.99 7.79
C LEU A 58 10.29 -0.67 8.00
N TYR A 59 9.78 -0.79 9.23
CA TYR A 59 8.38 -0.45 9.50
C TYR A 59 8.10 1.05 9.40
N VAL A 60 9.06 1.90 9.76
CA VAL A 60 8.94 3.34 9.54
C VAL A 60 8.82 3.65 8.05
N ILE A 61 9.64 3.00 7.20
CA ILE A 61 9.50 3.12 5.74
C ILE A 61 8.14 2.60 5.28
N GLY A 62 7.67 1.47 5.81
CA GLY A 62 6.34 0.92 5.54
C GLY A 62 5.21 1.89 5.88
N ILE A 63 5.30 2.58 7.02
CA ILE A 63 4.35 3.63 7.43
C ILE A 63 4.36 4.78 6.43
N VAL A 64 5.55 5.26 6.02
CA VAL A 64 5.68 6.32 5.02
C VAL A 64 4.99 5.92 3.72
N ILE A 65 5.19 4.68 3.25
CA ILE A 65 4.52 4.18 2.03
C ILE A 65 3.00 4.13 2.22
N CYS A 66 2.50 3.71 3.39
CA CYS A 66 1.06 3.71 3.67
C CYS A 66 0.47 5.13 3.58
N VAL A 67 1.16 6.13 4.14
CA VAL A 67 0.74 7.54 4.04
C VAL A 67 0.72 8.01 2.58
N LEU A 68 1.77 7.71 1.82
CA LEU A 68 1.84 8.04 0.38
C LEU A 68 0.70 7.36 -0.40
N THR A 69 0.34 6.14 -0.05
CA THR A 69 -0.76 5.40 -0.67
C THR A 69 -2.11 6.05 -0.39
N ILE A 70 -2.33 6.53 0.84
CA ILE A 70 -3.54 7.30 1.19
C ILE A 70 -3.59 8.61 0.40
N MET A 71 -2.47 9.35 0.32
CA MET A 71 -2.39 10.59 -0.44
C MET A 71 -2.70 10.35 -1.92
N MET A 72 -2.15 9.28 -2.51
CA MET A 72 -2.42 8.88 -3.89
C MET A 72 -3.90 8.52 -4.11
N ALA A 73 -4.55 7.85 -3.16
CA ALA A 73 -5.98 7.54 -3.24
C ALA A 73 -6.86 8.80 -3.13
N LEU A 74 -6.43 9.80 -2.34
CA LEU A 74 -7.17 11.05 -2.18
C LEU A 74 -7.04 11.93 -3.43
N ASP A 75 -5.82 12.12 -3.93
CA ASP A 75 -5.54 12.96 -5.10
C ASP A 75 -5.26 12.14 -6.37
N SER A 76 -6.35 11.73 -7.02
CA SER A 76 -6.37 10.90 -8.22
C SER A 76 -6.30 11.70 -9.53
N THR A 77 -5.83 12.96 -9.51
CA THR A 77 -6.05 13.91 -10.63
C THR A 77 -4.83 14.23 -11.49
N ALA A 78 -3.61 13.86 -11.05
CA ALA A 78 -2.40 14.42 -11.62
C ALA A 78 -1.64 13.54 -12.64
N ILE A 79 -1.87 12.21 -12.67
CA ILE A 79 -1.02 11.29 -13.45
C ILE A 79 -1.89 10.31 -14.27
N PRO A 80 -1.71 10.21 -15.60
CA PRO A 80 -2.33 9.14 -16.39
C PRO A 80 -1.77 7.79 -15.91
N LEU A 81 -2.62 6.76 -15.80
CA LEU A 81 -2.29 5.45 -15.22
C LEU A 81 -1.91 5.51 -13.73
N HIS A 82 -2.37 6.51 -12.98
CA HIS A 82 -2.07 6.59 -11.54
C HIS A 82 -2.49 5.33 -10.76
N TRP A 83 -3.49 4.57 -11.22
CA TRP A 83 -3.86 3.29 -10.60
C TRP A 83 -2.80 2.18 -10.75
N VAL A 84 -1.85 2.32 -11.67
CA VAL A 84 -0.66 1.45 -11.74
C VAL A 84 0.22 1.63 -10.49
N LEU A 85 0.25 2.84 -9.90
CA LEU A 85 0.98 3.08 -8.66
C LEU A 85 0.42 2.26 -7.49
N CYS A 86 -0.85 1.85 -7.51
CA CYS A 86 -1.38 0.96 -6.48
C CYS A 86 -0.66 -0.38 -6.44
N PHE A 87 -0.23 -0.91 -7.58
CA PHE A 87 0.54 -2.16 -7.63
C PHE A 87 1.95 -1.95 -7.08
N VAL A 88 2.58 -0.83 -7.44
CA VAL A 88 3.91 -0.47 -6.94
C VAL A 88 3.87 -0.28 -5.43
N PHE A 89 2.92 0.49 -4.91
CA PHE A 89 2.73 0.68 -3.48
C PHE A 89 2.30 -0.60 -2.75
N GLY A 90 1.48 -1.45 -3.37
CA GLY A 90 1.12 -2.75 -2.82
C GLY A 90 2.34 -3.65 -2.62
N ILE A 91 3.22 -3.73 -3.62
CA ILE A 91 4.47 -4.49 -3.51
C ILE A 91 5.38 -3.89 -2.45
N LEU A 92 5.53 -2.56 -2.42
CA LEU A 92 6.33 -1.87 -1.41
C LEU A 92 5.79 -2.14 0.00
N ILE A 93 4.48 -2.05 0.22
CA ILE A 93 3.85 -2.36 1.51
C ILE A 93 4.10 -3.82 1.90
N LEU A 94 4.05 -4.76 0.95
CA LEU A 94 4.40 -6.16 1.21
C LEU A 94 5.85 -6.30 1.65
N VAL A 95 6.78 -5.65 0.95
CA VAL A 95 8.23 -5.71 1.22
C VAL A 95 8.58 -5.05 2.55
N PHE A 96 7.94 -3.94 2.91
CA PHE A 96 8.21 -3.19 4.14
C PHE A 96 7.28 -3.58 5.31
N GLY A 97 6.62 -4.73 5.21
CA GLY A 97 5.99 -5.37 6.37
C GLY A 97 4.54 -4.98 6.67
N GLY A 98 3.85 -4.25 5.79
CA GLY A 98 2.42 -3.93 5.96
C GLY A 98 1.46 -5.09 5.65
N GLY A 99 1.98 -6.22 5.17
CA GLY A 99 1.24 -7.49 5.11
C GLY A 99 0.46 -7.75 3.82
N VAL A 100 0.07 -9.03 3.64
CA VAL A 100 -0.54 -9.54 2.41
C VAL A 100 -1.94 -8.96 2.17
N TRP A 101 -2.71 -8.76 3.23
CA TRP A 101 -4.07 -8.24 3.12
C TRP A 101 -4.11 -6.80 2.60
N ALA A 102 -3.12 -5.98 2.98
CA ALA A 102 -2.95 -4.63 2.44
C ALA A 102 -2.65 -4.66 0.94
N LEU A 103 -1.77 -5.56 0.49
CA LEU A 103 -1.48 -5.79 -0.92
C LEU A 103 -2.74 -6.20 -1.69
N LEU A 104 -3.50 -7.18 -1.19
CA LEU A 104 -4.69 -7.67 -1.89
C LEU A 104 -5.71 -6.55 -2.14
N LEU A 105 -5.95 -5.70 -1.15
CA LEU A 105 -6.85 -4.56 -1.30
C LEU A 105 -6.32 -3.54 -2.31
N LEU A 106 -5.02 -3.31 -2.35
CA LEU A 106 -4.39 -2.41 -3.32
C LEU A 106 -4.39 -2.97 -4.75
N VAL A 107 -4.25 -4.28 -4.91
CA VAL A 107 -4.39 -4.96 -6.20
C VAL A 107 -5.83 -4.87 -6.72
N VAL A 108 -6.82 -5.09 -5.86
CA VAL A 108 -8.24 -4.91 -6.21
C VAL A 108 -8.53 -3.46 -6.58
N ALA A 109 -8.05 -2.49 -5.80
CA ALA A 109 -8.19 -1.07 -6.13
C ALA A 109 -7.52 -0.73 -7.48
N GLY A 110 -6.27 -1.16 -7.67
CA GLY A 110 -5.51 -0.88 -8.89
C GLY A 110 -6.14 -1.51 -10.14
N THR A 111 -6.66 -2.73 -10.04
CA THR A 111 -7.33 -3.40 -11.17
C THR A 111 -8.64 -2.72 -11.56
N ILE A 112 -9.52 -2.41 -10.60
CA ILE A 112 -10.77 -1.69 -10.88
C ILE A 112 -10.45 -0.31 -11.48
N GLY A 113 -9.46 0.39 -10.91
CA GLY A 113 -9.03 1.69 -11.40
C GLY A 113 -8.47 1.67 -12.83
N LEU A 114 -7.64 0.68 -13.16
CA LEU A 114 -7.13 0.46 -14.52
C LEU A 114 -8.24 0.17 -15.53
N VAL A 115 -9.19 -0.69 -15.16
CA VAL A 115 -10.31 -1.04 -16.05
C VAL A 115 -11.16 0.18 -16.35
N ASP A 116 -11.52 0.99 -15.33
CA ASP A 116 -12.28 2.23 -15.52
C ASP A 116 -11.48 3.31 -16.31
N GLU A 117 -10.13 3.23 -16.34
CA GLU A 117 -9.28 4.16 -17.10
C GLU A 117 -9.10 3.76 -18.57
N LEU A 118 -9.13 2.45 -18.86
CA LEU A 118 -8.97 1.87 -20.20
C LEU A 118 -10.29 1.68 -20.96
N SER A 119 -11.42 1.69 -20.25
CA SER A 119 -12.78 1.62 -20.84
C SER A 119 -13.28 2.96 -21.34
#